data_AF-A0A9P7F9Y4-F1
#
_entry.id   AF-A0A9P7F9Y4-F1
#
_cell.length_a   1.000
_cell.length_b   1.000
_cell.length_c   1.000
_cell.angle_alpha   90.00
_cell.angle_beta   90.00
_cell.angle_gamma   90.00
#
_symmetry.space_group_name_H-M   'P 1'
#
loop_
_entity.id
_entity.type
_entity.pdbx_description
1 polymer ?
#
loop_
_entity_poly.entity_id
_entity_poly.type
_entity_poly.pdbx_seq_one_letter_code
_entity_poly.pdbx_strand_id
1 'polypeptide(L)'
;VHWLRAKALRDRWREEMILVKLEMDWTCKFFLWKATQWGDHMQESLEKRLPGHGCYAGRQSQMYSLLVQDVQAAFQDLQNVLIEAGDE
;
A
#
# COMPACT_ATOMS: atom_id res chain seq x y z
N VAL A 1 -31.90 16.25 -19.81
CA VAL A 1 -31.23 14.94 -19.63
C VAL A 1 -29.69 15.04 -19.70
N HIS A 2 -29.09 15.86 -20.57
CA HIS A 2 -27.62 15.98 -20.68
C HIS A 2 -26.89 16.42 -19.40
N TRP A 3 -27.44 17.39 -18.66
CA TRP A 3 -26.79 17.90 -17.44
C TRP A 3 -26.75 16.87 -16.30
N LEU A 4 -27.75 15.98 -16.19
CA LEU A 4 -27.78 14.91 -15.20
C LEU A 4 -26.70 13.86 -15.46
N ARG A 5 -26.46 13.52 -16.74
CA ARG A 5 -25.37 12.61 -17.13
C ARG A 5 -24.01 13.22 -16.85
N ALA A 6 -23.83 14.50 -17.17
CA ALA A 6 -22.59 15.21 -16.87
C ALA A 6 -22.33 15.31 -15.35
N LYS A 7 -23.37 15.57 -14.56
CA LYS A 7 -23.30 15.55 -13.09
C LYS A 7 -22.90 14.16 -12.57
N ALA A 8 -23.58 13.11 -13.02
CA ALA A 8 -23.30 11.74 -12.57
C ALA A 8 -21.86 11.31 -12.90
N LEU A 9 -21.34 11.68 -14.08
CA LEU A 9 -19.95 11.41 -14.45
C LEU A 9 -18.96 12.14 -13.53
N ARG A 10 -19.18 13.43 -13.26
CA ARG A 10 -18.32 14.20 -12.36
C ARG A 10 -18.35 13.63 -10.93
N ASP A 11 -19.54 13.28 -10.44
CA ASP A 11 -19.70 12.74 -9.09
C ASP A 11 -19.01 11.37 -8.98
N ARG A 12 -19.13 10.51 -9.99
CA ARG A 12 -18.38 9.24 -10.10
C ARG A 12 -16.86 9.45 -10.11
N TRP A 13 -16.35 10.37 -10.92
CA TRP A 13 -14.91 10.68 -10.94
C TRP A 13 -14.40 11.13 -9.57
N ARG A 14 -15.20 11.93 -8.85
CA ARG A 14 -14.87 12.35 -7.48
C ARG A 14 -14.81 11.16 -6.53
N GLU A 15 -15.76 10.23 -6.62
CA GLU A 15 -15.78 9.00 -5.82
C GLU A 15 -14.58 8.11 -6.13
N GLU A 16 -14.30 7.85 -7.41
CA GLU A 16 -13.16 7.03 -7.84
C GLU A 16 -11.83 7.62 -7.33
N MET A 17 -11.65 8.95 -7.39
CA MET A 17 -10.47 9.61 -6.84
C MET A 17 -10.32 9.45 -5.33
N ILE A 18 -11.43 9.37 -4.57
CA ILE A 18 -11.39 9.10 -3.13
C ILE A 18 -11.02 7.63 -2.88
N LEU A 19 -11.64 6.70 -3.62
CA LEU A 19 -11.39 5.26 -3.48
C LEU A 19 -9.93 4.90 -3.77
N VAL A 20 -9.37 5.42 -4.87
CA VAL A 20 -7.97 5.15 -5.23
C VAL A 20 -7.02 5.59 -4.11
N LYS A 21 -7.23 6.77 -3.51
CA LYS A 21 -6.41 7.24 -2.38
C LYS A 21 -6.52 6.34 -1.14
N LEU A 22 -7.72 5.82 -0.86
CA LEU A 22 -7.93 4.87 0.24
C LEU A 22 -7.28 3.52 -0.04
N GLU A 23 -7.41 3.00 -1.26
CA GLU A 23 -6.78 1.74 -1.68
C GLU A 23 -5.26 1.82 -1.61
N MET A 24 -4.67 2.97 -1.97
CA MET A 24 -3.24 3.24 -1.81
C MET A 24 -2.82 3.12 -0.33
N ASP A 25 -3.49 3.85 0.57
CA ASP A 25 -3.21 3.77 2.01
C ASP A 25 -3.38 2.35 2.58
N TRP A 26 -4.45 1.65 2.18
CA TRP A 26 -4.68 0.27 2.57
C TRP A 26 -3.63 -0.70 2.05
N THR A 27 -3.13 -0.50 0.83
CA THR A 27 -2.06 -1.33 0.25
C THR A 27 -0.77 -1.21 1.08
N CYS A 28 -0.39 0.02 1.45
CA CYS A 28 0.76 0.26 2.32
C CYS A 28 0.59 -0.43 3.70
N LYS A 29 -0.59 -0.25 4.32
CA LYS A 29 -0.92 -0.89 5.60
C LYS A 29 -0.92 -2.42 5.51
N PHE A 30 -1.42 -2.97 4.42
CA PHE A 30 -1.40 -4.41 4.19
C PHE A 30 0.03 -4.95 4.09
N PHE A 31 0.90 -4.29 3.33
CA PHE A 31 2.31 -4.71 3.23
C PHE A 31 3.06 -4.59 4.55
N LEU A 32 2.84 -3.52 5.31
CA LEU A 32 3.38 -3.38 6.67
C LEU A 32 2.93 -4.54 7.56
N TRP A 33 1.62 -4.81 7.60
CA TRP A 33 1.07 -5.92 8.38
C TRP A 33 1.64 -7.28 7.95
N LYS A 34 1.82 -7.51 6.65
CA LYS A 34 2.46 -8.73 6.14
C LYS A 34 3.93 -8.83 6.57
N ALA A 35 4.68 -7.73 6.53
CA ALA A 35 6.07 -7.70 6.96
C ALA A 35 6.20 -8.06 8.45
N THR A 36 5.34 -7.49 9.30
CA THR A 36 5.33 -7.78 10.75
C THR A 36 4.93 -9.23 11.02
N GLN A 37 3.85 -9.72 10.40
CA GLN A 37 3.42 -11.11 10.56
C GLN A 37 4.50 -12.12 10.19
N TRP A 38 5.23 -11.89 9.10
CA TRP A 38 6.34 -12.77 8.73
C TRP A 38 7.54 -12.65 9.67
N GLY A 39 7.77 -11.46 10.25
CA GLY A 39 8.75 -11.28 11.32
C GLY A 39 8.41 -12.09 12.57
N ASP A 40 7.14 -12.09 12.97
CA ASP A 40 6.64 -12.88 14.10
C ASP A 40 6.81 -14.38 13.82
N HIS A 41 6.46 -14.85 12.61
CA HIS A 41 6.67 -16.25 12.21
C HIS A 41 8.15 -16.65 12.18
N MET A 42 9.04 -15.72 11.82
CA MET A 42 10.49 -15.96 11.89
C MET A 42 10.91 -16.21 13.34
N GLN A 43 10.48 -15.34 14.26
CA GLN A 43 10.78 -15.49 15.68
C GLN A 43 10.25 -16.81 16.24
N GLU A 44 8.98 -17.14 15.97
CA GLU A 44 8.36 -18.40 16.40
C GLU A 44 9.12 -19.63 15.86
N SER A 45 9.58 -19.57 14.60
CA SER A 45 10.36 -20.65 13.98
C SER A 45 11.73 -20.83 14.65
N LEU A 46 12.37 -19.74 15.07
CA LEU A 46 13.63 -19.79 15.82
C LEU A 46 13.42 -20.41 17.21
N GLU A 47 12.35 -20.04 17.90
CA GLU A 47 11.96 -20.63 19.20
C GLU A 47 11.72 -22.14 19.08
N LYS A 48 11.08 -22.58 17.99
CA LYS A 48 10.84 -23.99 17.67
C LYS A 48 12.05 -24.74 17.12
N ARG A 49 13.22 -24.09 17.00
CA ARG A 49 14.46 -24.64 16.44
C ARG A 49 14.30 -25.16 15.00
N LEU A 50 13.51 -24.43 14.19
CA LEU A 50 13.27 -24.68 12.77
C LEU A 50 13.97 -23.61 11.91
N PRO A 51 15.31 -23.63 11.80
CA PRO A 51 16.07 -22.53 11.20
C PRO A 51 15.74 -22.27 9.72
N GLY A 52 15.39 -23.31 8.96
CA GLY A 52 14.97 -23.16 7.56
C GLY A 52 13.65 -22.38 7.41
N HIS A 53 12.68 -22.63 8.30
CA HIS A 53 11.41 -21.90 8.33
C HIS A 53 11.65 -20.44 8.74
N GLY A 54 12.51 -20.22 9.74
CA GLY A 54 12.92 -18.88 10.15
C GLY A 54 13.58 -18.10 9.01
N CYS A 55 14.50 -18.72 8.27
CA CYS A 55 15.15 -18.09 7.12
C CYS A 55 14.15 -17.69 6.03
N TYR A 56 13.22 -18.58 5.68
CA TYR A 56 12.19 -18.27 4.69
C TYR A 56 11.26 -17.15 5.17
N ALA A 57 10.78 -17.21 6.41
CA ALA A 57 9.93 -16.18 6.99
C ALA A 57 10.63 -14.82 7.05
N GLY A 58 11.91 -14.78 7.43
CA GLY A 58 12.72 -13.56 7.42
C GLY A 58 12.85 -12.96 6.02
N ARG A 59 13.08 -13.79 4.99
CA ARG A 59 13.09 -13.33 3.59
C ARG A 59 11.74 -12.73 3.17
N GLN A 60 10.63 -13.37 3.55
CA GLN A 60 9.30 -12.84 3.26
C GLN A 60 9.06 -11.50 3.96
N SER A 61 9.42 -11.39 5.23
CA SER A 61 9.33 -10.14 5.99
C SER A 61 10.09 -9.01 5.28
N GLN A 62 11.35 -9.25 4.91
CA GLN A 62 12.17 -8.29 4.19
C GLN A 62 11.57 -7.88 2.83
N MET A 63 11.06 -8.85 2.06
CA MET A 63 10.42 -8.57 0.77
C MET A 63 9.24 -7.60 0.95
N TYR A 64 8.37 -7.83 1.93
CA TYR A 64 7.25 -6.92 2.21
C TYR A 64 7.73 -5.55 2.70
N SER A 65 8.79 -5.49 3.53
CA SER A 65 9.36 -4.20 3.94
C SER A 65 9.87 -3.36 2.76
N LEU A 66 10.48 -3.99 1.75
CA LEU A 66 10.89 -3.31 0.52
C LEU A 66 9.68 -2.80 -0.26
N LEU A 67 8.62 -3.61 -0.40
CA LEU A 67 7.38 -3.17 -1.04
C LEU A 67 6.75 -1.96 -0.33
N VAL A 68 6.83 -1.88 1.00
CA VAL A 68 6.37 -0.70 1.73
C VAL A 68 7.18 0.54 1.33
N GLN A 69 8.51 0.43 1.26
CA GLN A 69 9.39 1.53 0.89
C GLN A 69 9.08 2.02 -0.54
N ASP A 70 8.95 1.09 -1.49
CA ASP A 70 8.65 1.40 -2.89
C ASP A 70 7.29 2.09 -3.03
N VAL A 71 6.27 1.57 -2.35
CA VAL A 71 4.92 2.12 -2.39
C VAL A 71 4.85 3.49 -1.74
N GLN A 72 5.50 3.69 -0.59
CA GLN A 72 5.54 4.99 0.08
C GLN A 72 6.24 6.04 -0.79
N ALA A 73 7.37 5.68 -1.42
CA ALA A 73 8.08 6.57 -2.34
C ALA A 73 7.19 6.95 -3.53
N ALA A 74 6.62 5.95 -4.21
CA ALA A 74 5.75 6.19 -5.37
C ALA A 74 4.54 7.07 -5.02
N PHE A 75 3.94 6.88 -3.85
CA PHE A 75 2.78 7.67 -3.44
C PHE A 75 3.14 9.09 -3.00
N GLN A 76 4.31 9.28 -2.39
CA GLN A 76 4.83 10.61 -2.08
C GLN A 76 5.11 11.40 -3.37
N ASP A 77 5.72 10.77 -4.37
CA ASP A 77 5.98 11.39 -5.66
C ASP A 77 4.68 11.81 -6.36
N LEU A 78 3.67 10.94 -6.35
CA LEU A 78 2.34 11.27 -6.88
C LEU A 78 1.67 12.43 -6.13
N GLN A 79 1.82 12.49 -4.80
CA GLN A 79 1.30 13.62 -4.03
C GLN A 79 1.99 14.94 -4.42
N ASN A 80 3.31 14.92 -4.62
CA ASN A 80 4.06 16.11 -5.03
C ASN A 80 3.61 16.60 -6.42
N VAL A 81 3.48 15.70 -7.40
CA VAL A 81 3.00 16.04 -8.75
C VAL A 81 1.58 16.63 -8.73
N LEU A 82 0.68 16.07 -7.90
CA LEU A 82 -0.68 16.57 -7.78
C LEU A 82 -0.76 17.95 -7.10
N ILE A 83 0.18 18.27 -6.21
CA ILE A 83 0.28 19.60 -5.60
C ILE A 83 0.76 20.60 -6.66
N GLU A 84 1.82 20.27 -7.39
CA GLU A 84 2.37 21.13 -8.46
C GLU A 84 1.34 21.41 -9.57
N ALA A 85 0.56 20.41 -9.98
CA ALA A 85 -0.48 20.57 -10.99
C ALA A 85 -1.75 21.30 -10.51
N GLY A 86 -1.91 21.49 -9.19
CA GLY A 86 -3.04 22.20 -8.58
C GLY A 86 -2.77 23.68 -8.30
N ASP A 87 -1.50 24.11 -8.36
CA ASP A 87 -1.05 25.49 -8.17
C ASP A 87 -0.92 26.28 -9.51
N GLU A 88 -1.24 25.66 -10.66
CA GLU A 88 -1.41 26.30 -11.99
C GLU A 88 -2.88 26.58 -12.32
#